data_AF-A0A957QSN8-F1
#
_entry.id   AF-A0A957QSN8-F1
#
_cell.length_a   1.000
_cell.length_b   1.000
_cell.length_c   1.000
_cell.angle_alpha   90.00
_cell.angle_beta   90.00
_cell.angle_gamma   90.00
#
_symmetry.space_group_name_H-M   'P 1'
#
loop_
_entity.id
_entity.type
_entity.pdbx_description
1 polymer ?
#
loop_
_entity_poly.entity_id
_entity_poly.type
_entity_poly.pdbx_seq_one_letter_code
_entity_poly.pdbx_strand_id
1 'polypeptide(L)'
;VQIEDAEVPPMLAGILENVISMFNIEQMTRQNAEALLGAAAGGQDTPELRELLAQPTVREWLLMLEVPDVVSRDFATAVANLNQFEQIEPLNKTTIVSAANVGGGIFSTVFSVFGVFSILAAILLIVLIFVMLAAERRVEIGISRAIGVQRGQIVQTFMAEGMVYNLLAAALGVLLGIAITFTMTQFIGRLFNDVTGQINAQAGGIFAVSFNMSWQSVVVAYCAGVLITWLAMTLSSWRVTRMNVATAIRGLSDESEAKRRSWAANLLTWLWPLAVLAGAGYLLYNALSTNSLSLIMIGATVALYGLTALVGRVLEMTPIRNETGYRIVYTLLGLGLLITWVPPWYSLAPQWFPERFAWDPTQAPTV
;
A
#
# COMPACT_ATOMS: atom_id res chain seq x y z
N VAL A 1 10.20 11.66 40.10
CA VAL A 1 9.13 12.69 40.23
C VAL A 1 7.84 11.94 40.48
N GLN A 2 7.23 12.10 41.66
CA GLN A 2 5.89 11.57 41.94
C GLN A 2 4.90 12.28 41.01
N ILE A 3 4.14 11.52 40.23
CA ILE A 3 3.02 12.06 39.45
C ILE A 3 1.76 11.71 40.23
N GLU A 4 1.26 12.72 40.92
CA GLU A 4 -0.04 12.75 41.57
C GLU A 4 -1.10 13.05 40.51
N ASP A 5 -2.17 12.25 40.51
CA ASP A 5 -3.51 12.51 40.00
C ASP A 5 -3.67 13.38 38.73
N ALA A 6 -3.56 12.73 37.57
CA ALA A 6 -4.30 13.14 36.37
C ALA A 6 -5.03 11.92 35.83
N GLU A 7 -6.38 11.97 35.84
CA GLU A 7 -7.27 10.90 35.36
C GLU A 7 -7.01 10.59 33.88
N VAL A 8 -6.13 9.62 33.64
CA VAL A 8 -5.96 8.98 32.34
C VAL A 8 -7.14 8.01 32.15
N PRO A 9 -7.89 8.06 31.02
CA PRO A 9 -8.97 7.13 30.74
C PRO A 9 -8.50 5.68 30.90
N PRO A 10 -9.29 4.76 31.49
CA PRO A 10 -8.82 3.43 31.87
C PRO A 10 -8.29 2.57 30.70
N MET A 11 -8.68 2.88 29.45
CA MET A 11 -8.07 2.27 28.25
C MET A 11 -6.64 2.73 27.98
N LEU A 12 -6.34 4.02 28.17
CA LEU A 12 -5.01 4.59 27.98
C LEU A 12 -4.07 4.20 29.11
N ALA A 13 -4.57 4.07 30.35
CA ALA A 13 -3.81 3.56 31.48
C ALA A 13 -3.38 2.11 31.24
N GLY A 14 -4.29 1.25 30.77
CA GLY A 14 -3.97 -0.14 30.42
C GLY A 14 -3.01 -0.26 29.23
N ILE A 15 -3.11 0.60 28.21
CA ILE A 15 -2.14 0.63 27.10
C ILE A 15 -0.77 1.14 27.56
N LEU A 16 -0.73 2.17 28.41
CA LEU A 16 0.51 2.70 28.99
C LEU A 16 1.16 1.68 29.92
N GLU A 17 0.42 0.99 30.78
CA GLU A 17 0.95 -0.11 31.61
C GLU A 17 1.44 -1.29 30.76
N ASN A 18 0.74 -1.62 29.67
CA ASN A 18 1.15 -2.71 28.80
C ASN A 18 2.37 -2.33 27.94
N VAL A 19 2.49 -1.07 27.51
CA VAL A 19 3.68 -0.54 26.83
C VAL A 19 4.85 -0.39 27.81
N ILE A 20 4.63 0.14 29.01
CA ILE A 20 5.65 0.29 30.06
C ILE A 20 6.12 -1.09 30.55
N SER A 21 5.23 -2.09 30.64
CA SER A 21 5.62 -3.48 30.97
C SER A 21 6.25 -4.23 29.79
N MET A 22 5.95 -3.85 28.54
CA MET A 22 6.70 -4.31 27.36
C MET A 22 8.14 -3.73 27.35
N PHE A 23 8.32 -2.57 28.00
CA PHE A 23 9.61 -1.96 28.33
C PHE A 23 10.07 -2.26 29.75
N ASN A 24 9.61 -3.34 30.41
CA ASN A 24 10.04 -3.66 31.77
C ASN A 24 11.55 -4.01 31.77
N ILE A 25 12.37 -3.00 32.05
CA ILE A 25 13.85 -2.99 32.05
C ILE A 25 14.42 -3.73 33.29
N GLU A 26 13.59 -4.37 34.11
CA GLU A 26 14.01 -4.99 35.38
C GLU A 26 14.72 -6.35 35.28
N GLN A 27 15.08 -6.83 34.09
CA GLN A 27 15.80 -8.11 33.99
C GLN A 27 17.13 -7.94 33.29
N MET A 28 18.19 -7.79 34.09
CA MET A 28 19.48 -8.33 33.70
C MET A 28 19.27 -9.82 33.39
N THR A 29 19.20 -10.17 32.11
CA THR A 29 19.08 -11.57 31.70
C THR A 29 20.30 -12.30 32.26
N ARG A 30 20.15 -13.50 32.87
CA ARG A 30 21.29 -14.27 33.44
C ARG A 30 22.50 -14.34 32.50
N GLN A 31 22.21 -14.40 31.19
CA GLN A 31 23.18 -14.34 30.11
C GLN A 31 24.09 -13.10 30.14
N ASN A 32 23.55 -11.91 30.41
CA ASN A 32 24.33 -10.66 30.48
C ASN A 32 25.21 -10.62 31.73
N ALA A 33 24.75 -11.19 32.85
CA ALA A 33 25.53 -11.32 34.08
C ALA A 33 26.72 -12.28 33.89
N GLU A 34 26.49 -13.43 33.28
CA GLU A 34 27.54 -14.41 32.96
C GLU A 34 28.55 -13.87 31.94
N ALA A 35 28.07 -13.14 30.93
CA ALA A 35 28.92 -12.48 29.93
C ALA A 35 29.80 -11.39 30.55
N LEU A 36 29.26 -10.58 31.46
CA LEU A 36 30.03 -9.57 32.19
C LEU A 36 31.09 -10.20 33.10
N LEU A 37 30.73 -11.25 33.84
CA LEU A 37 31.68 -11.97 34.70
C LEU A 37 32.78 -12.64 33.87
N GLY A 38 32.43 -13.22 32.72
CA GLY A 38 33.39 -13.81 31.79
C GLY A 38 34.36 -12.77 31.19
N ALA A 39 33.82 -11.62 30.77
CA ALA A 39 34.62 -10.53 30.21
C ALA A 39 35.49 -9.83 31.27
N ALA A 40 34.99 -9.69 32.50
CA ALA A 40 35.71 -9.07 33.61
C ALA A 40 36.81 -9.98 34.21
N ALA A 41 36.63 -11.30 34.16
CA ALA A 41 37.60 -12.27 34.70
C ALA A 41 38.98 -12.20 34.03
N GLY A 42 39.06 -11.66 32.81
CA GLY A 42 40.31 -11.47 32.08
C GLY A 42 41.16 -10.28 32.54
N GLY A 43 40.60 -9.37 33.36
CA GLY A 43 41.32 -8.19 33.86
C GLY A 43 41.84 -7.22 32.79
N GLN A 44 41.42 -7.39 31.53
CA GLN A 44 41.83 -6.57 30.39
C GLN A 44 40.64 -5.78 29.85
N ASP A 45 40.95 -4.61 29.29
CA ASP A 45 39.99 -3.72 28.66
C ASP A 45 39.57 -4.28 27.29
N THR A 46 38.58 -5.18 27.29
CA THR A 46 38.07 -5.84 26.08
C THR A 46 36.92 -5.06 25.45
N PRO A 47 36.77 -5.07 24.11
CA PRO A 47 35.65 -4.43 23.43
C PRO A 47 34.27 -4.92 23.92
N GLU A 48 34.18 -6.20 24.26
CA GLU A 48 32.98 -6.85 24.80
C GLU A 48 32.62 -6.32 26.19
N LEU A 49 33.62 -6.12 27.07
CA LEU A 49 33.41 -5.53 28.39
C LEU A 49 32.92 -4.08 28.27
N ARG A 50 33.50 -3.30 27.34
CA ARG A 50 33.05 -1.92 27.07
C ARG A 50 31.62 -1.86 26.56
N GLU A 51 31.25 -2.77 25.67
CA GLU A 51 29.88 -2.86 25.12
C GLU A 51 28.85 -3.21 26.20
N LEU A 52 29.17 -4.17 27.07
CA LEU A 52 28.27 -4.55 28.16
C LEU A 52 28.16 -3.46 29.24
N LEU A 53 29.24 -2.74 29.54
CA LEU A 53 29.23 -1.62 30.50
C LEU A 53 28.53 -0.36 29.97
N ALA A 54 28.38 -0.22 28.65
CA ALA A 54 27.60 0.85 28.04
C ALA A 54 26.09 0.64 28.19
N GLN A 55 25.63 -0.62 28.37
CA GLN A 55 24.21 -0.92 28.48
C GLN A 55 23.57 -0.29 29.75
N PRO A 56 22.44 0.43 29.61
CA PRO A 56 21.78 1.10 30.75
C PRO A 56 21.37 0.13 31.86
N THR A 57 20.84 -1.03 31.50
CA THR A 57 20.41 -2.09 32.45
C THR A 57 21.56 -2.60 33.32
N VAL A 58 22.77 -2.73 32.73
CA VAL A 58 23.96 -3.20 33.45
C VAL A 58 24.45 -2.14 34.45
N ARG A 59 24.42 -0.87 34.08
CA ARG A 59 24.86 0.23 34.96
C ARG A 59 23.91 0.46 36.12
N GLU A 60 22.60 0.44 35.88
CA GLU A 60 21.60 0.52 36.97
C GLU A 60 21.77 -0.64 37.94
N TRP A 61 22.04 -1.85 37.42
CA TRP A 61 22.35 -3.01 38.26
C TRP A 61 23.65 -2.85 39.06
N LEU A 62 24.71 -2.32 38.44
CA LEU A 62 25.98 -2.05 39.15
C LEU A 62 25.77 -1.05 40.30
N LEU A 63 24.95 -0.01 40.10
CA LEU A 63 24.62 0.97 41.14
C LEU A 63 23.77 0.38 42.28
N MET A 64 23.03 -0.71 42.02
CA MET A 64 22.26 -1.43 43.03
C MET A 64 23.08 -2.46 43.81
N LEU A 65 24.34 -2.70 43.42
CA LEU A 65 25.18 -3.70 44.07
C LEU A 65 25.66 -3.21 45.45
N GLU A 66 25.48 -4.05 46.47
CA GLU A 66 25.87 -3.71 47.83
C GLU A 66 27.38 -3.96 48.03
N VAL A 67 28.17 -2.89 47.92
CA VAL A 67 29.65 -2.92 47.97
C VAL A 67 30.12 -2.43 49.35
N PRO A 68 31.21 -3.00 49.93
CA PRO A 68 31.76 -2.54 51.21
C PRO A 68 32.02 -1.02 51.25
N ASP A 69 31.69 -0.37 52.37
CA ASP A 69 31.71 1.10 52.55
C ASP A 69 33.04 1.79 52.20
N VAL A 70 34.15 1.05 52.24
CA VAL A 70 35.49 1.55 51.92
C VAL A 70 35.67 1.82 50.42
N VAL A 71 34.90 1.14 49.55
CA VAL A 71 35.05 1.18 48.08
C VAL A 71 33.80 1.74 47.38
N SER A 72 32.67 1.85 48.09
CA SER A 72 31.39 2.28 47.54
C SER A 72 31.44 3.65 46.86
N ARG A 73 32.18 4.61 47.42
CA ARG A 73 32.31 5.97 46.89
C ARG A 73 33.07 6.02 45.56
N ASP A 74 34.20 5.33 45.47
CA ASP A 74 35.03 5.32 44.26
C ASP A 74 34.35 4.54 43.14
N PHE A 75 33.67 3.45 43.50
CA PHE A 75 32.89 2.64 42.57
C PHE A 75 31.67 3.40 42.01
N ALA A 76 30.89 4.07 42.86
CA ALA A 76 29.76 4.89 42.41
C ALA A 76 30.22 6.03 41.50
N THR A 77 31.38 6.64 41.78
CA THR A 77 31.95 7.70 40.94
C THR A 77 32.42 7.15 39.59
N ALA A 78 33.05 5.97 39.57
CA ALA A 78 33.47 5.30 38.34
C ALA A 78 32.28 4.90 37.45
N VAL A 79 31.21 4.36 38.05
CA VAL A 79 29.98 4.00 37.32
C VAL A 79 29.24 5.26 36.83
N ALA A 80 29.18 6.32 37.63
CA ALA A 80 28.60 7.60 37.20
C ALA A 80 29.36 8.24 36.02
N ASN A 81 30.68 8.08 35.95
CA ASN A 81 31.48 8.55 34.81
C ASN A 81 31.19 7.77 33.52
N LEU A 82 30.66 6.54 33.60
CA LEU A 82 30.19 5.81 32.43
C LEU A 82 28.96 6.45 31.78
N ASN A 83 28.22 7.31 32.50
CA ASN A 83 27.09 8.05 31.91
C ASN A 83 27.56 9.10 30.88
N GLN A 84 28.83 9.54 30.90
CA GLN A 84 29.31 10.49 29.88
C GLN A 84 29.43 9.88 28.47
N PHE A 85 29.38 8.54 28.35
CA PHE A 85 29.30 7.86 27.05
C PHE A 85 27.90 7.92 26.41
N GLU A 86 26.88 8.39 27.14
CA GLU A 86 25.49 8.55 26.68
C GLU A 86 25.33 9.52 25.50
N GLN A 87 26.36 10.34 25.19
CA GLN A 87 26.34 11.19 23.99
C GLN A 87 26.87 10.51 22.71
N ILE A 88 27.37 9.28 22.79
CA ILE A 88 27.80 8.51 21.61
C ILE A 88 27.24 7.09 21.68
N GLU A 89 25.93 6.96 21.90
CA GLU A 89 25.22 5.72 21.62
C GLU A 89 24.64 5.82 20.20
N PRO A 90 25.30 5.31 19.14
CA PRO A 90 24.55 4.87 17.98
C PRO A 90 23.75 3.66 18.46
N LEU A 91 22.45 3.82 18.73
CA LEU A 91 21.53 2.68 18.67
C LEU A 91 21.95 1.87 17.43
N ASN A 92 22.23 0.57 17.60
CA ASN A 92 22.74 -0.30 16.55
C ASN A 92 22.03 0.05 15.25
N LYS A 93 22.78 0.45 14.21
CA LYS A 93 22.21 0.98 12.95
C LYS A 93 21.11 0.05 12.43
N THR A 94 21.21 -1.23 12.71
CA THR A 94 20.21 -2.26 12.38
C THR A 94 18.86 -2.06 13.07
N THR A 95 18.80 -1.65 14.34
CA THR A 95 17.55 -1.43 15.09
C THR A 95 16.83 -0.17 14.60
N ILE A 96 17.55 0.94 14.39
CA ILE A 96 16.97 2.16 13.80
C ILE A 96 16.50 1.88 12.37
N VAL A 97 17.32 1.20 11.56
CA VAL A 97 16.95 0.87 10.17
C VAL A 97 15.74 -0.10 10.14
N SER A 98 15.66 -1.05 11.08
CA SER A 98 14.50 -1.96 11.16
C SER A 98 13.22 -1.22 11.56
N ALA A 99 13.28 -0.35 12.57
CA ALA A 99 12.13 0.48 12.96
C ALA A 99 11.70 1.43 11.82
N ALA A 100 12.67 2.05 11.13
CA ALA A 100 12.43 2.89 9.96
C ALA A 100 11.84 2.10 8.78
N ASN A 101 12.28 0.85 8.56
CA ASN A 101 11.75 -0.01 7.50
C ASN A 101 10.31 -0.46 7.78
N VAL A 102 9.95 -0.73 9.04
CA VAL A 102 8.57 -1.09 9.41
C VAL A 102 7.65 0.13 9.23
N GLY A 103 8.02 1.30 9.79
CA GLY A 103 7.24 2.53 9.64
C GLY A 103 7.13 2.96 8.17
N GLY A 104 8.26 2.98 7.45
CA GLY A 104 8.34 3.32 6.04
C GLY A 104 7.60 2.32 5.14
N GLY A 105 7.59 1.03 5.49
CA GLY A 105 6.89 -0.02 4.75
C GLY A 105 5.36 0.17 4.75
N ILE A 106 4.79 0.59 5.88
CA ILE A 106 3.36 0.90 5.98
C ILE A 106 3.01 2.09 5.07
N PHE A 107 3.74 3.20 5.19
CA PHE A 107 3.52 4.38 4.33
C PHE A 107 3.69 4.04 2.85
N SER A 108 4.76 3.31 2.50
CA SER A 108 5.02 2.85 1.13
C SER A 108 3.86 2.05 0.58
N THR A 109 3.31 1.11 1.36
CA THR A 109 2.19 0.27 0.93
C THR A 109 0.94 1.09 0.68
N VAL A 110 0.57 1.96 1.64
CA VAL A 110 -0.62 2.82 1.52
C VAL A 110 -0.53 3.73 0.30
N PHE A 111 0.57 4.47 0.15
CA PHE A 111 0.76 5.39 -0.98
C PHE A 111 0.87 4.64 -2.32
N SER A 112 1.50 3.47 -2.36
CA SER A 112 1.59 2.66 -3.57
C SER A 112 0.22 2.19 -4.04
N VAL A 113 -0.62 1.69 -3.12
CA VAL A 113 -1.97 1.25 -3.44
C VAL A 113 -2.81 2.42 -3.98
N PHE A 114 -2.87 3.54 -3.27
CA PHE A 114 -3.57 4.73 -3.74
C PHE A 114 -3.01 5.27 -5.07
N GLY A 115 -1.69 5.22 -5.25
CA GLY A 115 -1.00 5.61 -6.47
C GLY A 115 -1.44 4.77 -7.68
N VAL A 116 -1.47 3.44 -7.54
CA VAL A 116 -1.94 2.54 -8.60
C VAL A 116 -3.40 2.81 -8.95
N PHE A 117 -4.28 2.95 -7.94
CA PHE A 117 -5.69 3.28 -8.19
C PHE A 117 -5.86 4.61 -8.91
N SER A 118 -5.09 5.63 -8.53
CA SER A 118 -5.11 6.94 -9.18
C SER A 118 -4.66 6.87 -10.64
N ILE A 119 -3.60 6.10 -10.93
CA ILE A 119 -3.11 5.88 -12.30
C ILE A 119 -4.18 5.20 -13.16
N LEU A 120 -4.87 4.18 -12.64
CA LEU A 120 -5.94 3.51 -13.36
C LEU A 120 -7.10 4.45 -13.70
N ALA A 121 -7.52 5.28 -12.72
CA ALA A 121 -8.56 6.29 -12.94
C ALA A 121 -8.13 7.33 -13.98
N ALA A 122 -6.87 7.77 -13.95
CA ALA A 122 -6.31 8.72 -14.92
C ALA A 122 -6.27 8.14 -16.34
N ILE A 123 -5.85 6.87 -16.51
CA ILE A 123 -5.86 6.18 -17.80
C ILE A 123 -7.29 6.14 -18.37
N LEU A 124 -8.29 5.82 -17.54
CA LEU A 124 -9.68 5.81 -17.96
C LEU A 124 -10.12 7.19 -18.45
N LEU A 125 -9.80 8.24 -17.70
CA LEU A 125 -10.13 9.62 -18.07
C LEU A 125 -9.49 10.01 -19.42
N ILE A 126 -8.21 9.68 -19.61
CA ILE A 126 -7.51 9.92 -20.89
C ILE A 126 -8.24 9.20 -22.02
N VAL A 127 -8.55 7.91 -21.87
CA VAL A 127 -9.28 7.15 -22.89
C VAL A 127 -10.61 7.81 -23.23
N LEU A 128 -11.38 8.24 -22.22
CA LEU A 128 -12.67 8.91 -22.42
C LEU A 128 -12.54 10.21 -23.22
N ILE A 129 -11.56 11.05 -22.87
CA ILE A 129 -11.31 12.31 -23.58
C ILE A 129 -10.92 12.05 -25.04
N PHE A 130 -10.02 11.11 -25.30
CA PHE A 130 -9.61 10.80 -26.68
C PHE A 130 -10.73 10.18 -27.51
N VAL A 131 -11.58 9.34 -26.91
CA VAL A 131 -12.78 8.81 -27.58
C VAL A 131 -13.73 9.95 -27.94
N MET A 132 -13.95 10.89 -27.02
CA MET A 132 -14.81 12.06 -27.26
C MET A 132 -14.25 12.97 -28.35
N LEU A 133 -12.97 13.35 -28.29
CA LEU A 133 -12.31 14.19 -29.31
C LEU A 133 -12.37 13.55 -30.70
N ALA A 134 -12.12 12.25 -30.78
CA ALA A 134 -12.21 11.54 -32.04
C ALA A 134 -13.67 11.42 -32.51
N ALA A 135 -14.64 11.46 -31.60
CA ALA A 135 -16.05 11.51 -31.94
C ALA A 135 -16.47 12.84 -32.56
N GLU A 136 -15.95 13.96 -32.06
CA GLU A 136 -16.19 15.30 -32.59
C GLU A 136 -15.60 15.47 -34.00
N ARG A 137 -14.42 14.90 -34.25
CA ARG A 137 -13.74 14.96 -35.56
C ARG A 137 -14.15 13.83 -36.53
N ARG A 138 -15.25 13.08 -36.25
CA ARG A 138 -15.68 11.93 -37.07
C ARG A 138 -15.89 12.25 -38.54
N VAL A 139 -16.53 13.38 -38.84
CA VAL A 139 -16.88 13.78 -40.21
C VAL A 139 -15.60 14.09 -41.01
N GLU A 140 -14.65 14.80 -40.40
CA GLU A 140 -13.34 15.10 -41.00
C GLU A 140 -12.53 13.82 -41.29
N ILE A 141 -12.55 12.86 -40.36
CA ILE A 141 -11.95 11.52 -40.55
C ILE A 141 -12.65 10.77 -41.70
N GLY A 142 -13.96 10.90 -41.83
CA GLY A 142 -14.73 10.30 -42.92
C GLY A 142 -14.36 10.87 -44.30
N ILE A 143 -14.25 12.20 -44.40
CA ILE A 143 -13.90 12.90 -45.64
C ILE A 143 -12.45 12.62 -46.04
N SER A 144 -11.49 12.68 -45.11
CA SER A 144 -10.09 12.36 -45.39
C SER A 144 -9.90 10.93 -45.89
N ARG A 145 -10.65 9.97 -45.33
CA ARG A 145 -10.66 8.58 -45.83
C ARG A 145 -11.30 8.42 -47.21
N ALA A 146 -12.29 9.25 -47.55
CA ALA A 146 -12.88 9.23 -48.89
C ALA A 146 -11.92 9.74 -49.98
N ILE A 147 -11.01 10.64 -49.61
CA ILE A 147 -9.96 11.18 -50.51
C ILE A 147 -8.73 10.23 -50.59
N GLY A 148 -8.67 9.20 -49.74
CA GLY A 148 -7.67 8.12 -49.83
C GLY A 148 -6.65 8.06 -48.69
N VAL A 149 -6.81 8.84 -47.62
CA VAL A 149 -5.91 8.78 -46.45
C VAL A 149 -6.03 7.42 -45.75
N GLN A 150 -4.88 6.79 -45.48
CA GLN A 150 -4.83 5.50 -44.81
C GLN A 150 -5.12 5.62 -43.31
N ARG A 151 -5.71 4.58 -42.71
CA ARG A 151 -6.04 4.58 -41.27
C ARG A 151 -4.82 4.83 -40.39
N GLY A 152 -3.66 4.28 -40.75
CA GLY A 152 -2.40 4.49 -40.02
C GLY A 152 -1.94 5.94 -40.02
N GLN A 153 -2.13 6.66 -41.13
CA GLN A 153 -1.76 8.09 -41.24
C GLN A 153 -2.65 8.95 -40.33
N ILE A 154 -3.93 8.63 -40.21
CA ILE A 154 -4.86 9.33 -39.31
C ILE A 154 -4.44 9.12 -37.84
N VAL A 155 -4.10 7.87 -37.47
CA VAL A 155 -3.60 7.56 -36.12
C VAL A 155 -2.28 8.30 -35.85
N GLN A 156 -1.36 8.34 -36.81
CA GLN A 156 -0.08 9.05 -36.68
C GLN A 156 -0.27 10.55 -36.46
N THR A 157 -1.20 11.20 -37.17
CA THR A 157 -1.49 12.62 -36.97
C THR A 157 -2.00 12.89 -35.55
N PHE A 158 -2.94 12.08 -35.05
CA PHE A 158 -3.43 12.23 -33.67
C PHE A 158 -2.37 11.91 -32.63
N MET A 159 -1.51 10.92 -32.88
CA MET A 159 -0.39 10.63 -32.00
C MET A 159 0.63 11.77 -31.99
N ALA A 160 0.94 12.36 -33.14
CA ALA A 160 1.89 13.48 -33.23
C ALA A 160 1.36 14.71 -32.48
N GLU A 161 0.10 15.10 -32.71
CA GLU A 161 -0.56 16.21 -32.00
C GLU A 161 -0.59 15.93 -30.49
N GLY A 162 -1.07 14.74 -30.11
CA GLY A 162 -1.20 14.37 -28.72
C GLY A 162 0.14 14.16 -27.99
N MET A 163 1.21 13.77 -28.69
CA MET A 163 2.52 13.57 -28.06
C MET A 163 3.14 14.88 -27.59
N VAL A 164 2.93 15.98 -28.33
CA VAL A 164 3.36 17.31 -27.89
C VAL A 164 2.67 17.68 -26.58
N TYR A 165 1.35 17.46 -26.49
CA TYR A 165 0.61 17.68 -25.25
C TYR A 165 1.07 16.76 -24.12
N ASN A 166 1.31 15.48 -24.41
CA ASN A 166 1.76 14.49 -23.44
C ASN A 166 3.12 14.85 -22.81
N LEU A 167 4.11 15.23 -23.63
CA LEU A 167 5.44 15.60 -23.14
C LEU A 167 5.41 16.82 -22.21
N LEU A 168 4.60 17.83 -22.56
CA LEU A 168 4.42 19.03 -21.74
C LEU A 168 3.62 18.72 -20.47
N ALA A 169 2.53 17.97 -20.58
CA ALA A 169 1.70 17.57 -19.44
C ALA A 169 2.47 16.70 -18.45
N ALA A 170 3.31 15.77 -18.92
CA ALA A 170 4.17 14.96 -18.06
C ALA A 170 5.22 15.81 -17.33
N ALA A 171 5.77 16.83 -17.99
CA ALA A 171 6.76 17.72 -17.38
C ALA A 171 6.12 18.54 -16.25
N LEU A 172 4.97 19.13 -16.54
CA LEU A 172 4.17 19.86 -15.55
C LEU A 172 3.69 18.94 -14.41
N GLY A 173 3.26 17.72 -14.74
CA GLY A 173 2.80 16.73 -13.77
C GLY A 173 3.88 16.32 -12.77
N VAL A 174 5.11 16.10 -13.25
CA VAL A 174 6.26 15.80 -12.38
C VAL A 174 6.61 17.00 -11.49
N LEU A 175 6.64 18.21 -12.05
CA LEU A 175 6.89 19.44 -11.26
C LEU A 175 5.85 19.63 -10.16
N LEU A 176 4.56 19.47 -10.48
CA LEU A 176 3.48 19.54 -9.50
C LEU A 176 3.56 18.40 -8.48
N GLY A 177 3.90 17.18 -8.91
CA GLY A 177 4.08 16.03 -8.03
C GLY A 177 5.20 16.24 -6.99
N ILE A 178 6.32 16.83 -7.42
CA ILE A 178 7.42 17.22 -6.53
C ILE A 178 6.94 18.29 -5.54
N ALA A 179 6.23 19.32 -6.01
CA ALA A 179 5.70 20.38 -5.16
C ALA A 179 4.71 19.83 -4.10
N ILE A 180 3.82 18.91 -4.49
CA ILE A 180 2.88 18.26 -3.58
C ILE A 180 3.62 17.37 -2.58
N THR A 181 4.63 16.62 -3.03
CA THR A 181 5.42 15.78 -2.12
C THR A 181 6.15 16.64 -1.10
N PHE A 182 6.75 17.76 -1.53
CA PHE A 182 7.40 18.72 -0.65
C PHE A 182 6.44 19.27 0.41
N THR A 183 5.26 19.75 0.00
CA THR A 183 4.26 20.28 0.96
C THR A 183 3.71 19.19 1.88
N MET A 184 3.50 17.98 1.37
CA MET A 184 3.04 16.84 2.14
C MET A 184 4.06 16.40 3.20
N THR A 185 5.35 16.30 2.84
CA THR A 185 6.43 15.98 3.79
C THR A 185 6.49 17.02 4.91
N GLN A 186 6.38 18.31 4.58
CA GLN A 186 6.37 19.38 5.58
C GLN A 186 5.13 19.31 6.49
N PHE A 187 3.96 19.03 5.92
CA PHE A 187 2.72 18.90 6.67
C PHE A 187 2.76 17.71 7.64
N ILE A 188 3.16 16.53 7.15
CA ILE A 188 3.33 15.34 7.98
C ILE A 188 4.39 15.59 9.06
N GLY A 189 5.52 16.18 8.71
CA GLY A 189 6.56 16.54 9.66
C GLY A 189 6.04 17.42 10.80
N ARG A 190 5.20 18.42 10.51
CA ARG A 190 4.57 19.27 11.55
C ARG A 190 3.60 18.48 12.43
N LEU A 191 2.74 17.65 11.83
CA LEU A 191 1.80 16.81 12.59
C LEU A 191 2.52 15.86 13.55
N PHE A 192 3.63 15.25 13.12
CA PHE A 192 4.43 14.37 13.98
C PHE A 192 5.14 15.13 15.12
N ASN A 193 5.50 16.40 14.91
CA ASN A 193 6.05 17.23 15.99
C ASN A 193 4.98 17.71 16.98
N ASP A 194 3.78 18.06 16.50
CA ASP A 194 2.72 18.63 17.34
C ASP A 194 1.90 17.55 18.09
N VAL A 195 1.55 16.44 17.43
CA VAL A 195 0.68 15.39 18.00
C VAL A 195 1.47 14.33 18.77
N THR A 196 2.71 14.07 18.35
CA THR A 196 3.59 13.04 18.93
C THR A 196 4.73 13.67 19.75
N GLY A 197 4.73 14.99 19.95
CA GLY A 197 5.80 15.75 20.63
C GLY A 197 6.15 15.30 22.05
N GLN A 198 5.20 14.67 22.77
CA GLN A 198 5.49 14.05 24.08
C GLN A 198 6.19 12.69 23.97
N ILE A 199 5.97 11.94 22.89
CA ILE A 199 6.59 10.63 22.62
C ILE A 199 7.93 10.78 21.88
N ASN A 200 8.06 11.79 21.01
CA ASN A 200 9.30 12.11 20.30
C ASN A 200 10.43 12.57 21.23
N ALA A 201 10.11 13.16 22.38
CA ALA A 201 11.09 13.53 23.40
C ALA A 201 11.69 12.30 24.11
N GLN A 202 10.89 11.25 24.33
CA GLN A 202 11.35 9.97 24.92
C GLN A 202 11.95 9.00 23.88
N ALA A 203 11.57 9.11 22.62
CA ALA A 203 12.12 8.34 21.50
C ALA A 203 13.20 9.10 20.72
N GLY A 204 13.84 10.14 21.29
CA GLY A 204 15.04 10.79 20.74
C GLY A 204 14.91 11.34 19.30
N GLY A 205 13.71 11.65 18.81
CA GLY A 205 13.51 12.10 17.42
C GLY A 205 13.70 11.02 16.34
N ILE A 206 13.53 9.74 16.67
CA ILE A 206 13.75 8.60 15.75
C ILE A 206 12.85 8.65 14.49
N PHE A 207 11.69 9.30 14.53
CA PHE A 207 10.75 9.40 13.40
C PHE A 207 10.76 10.78 12.72
N ALA A 208 11.91 11.16 12.14
CA ALA A 208 12.02 12.36 11.33
C ALA A 208 11.66 12.07 9.86
N VAL A 209 10.51 12.59 9.42
CA VAL A 209 10.12 12.55 8.00
C VAL A 209 10.95 13.60 7.25
N SER A 210 11.91 13.13 6.45
CA SER A 210 12.76 13.98 5.63
C SER A 210 12.36 13.92 4.16
N PHE A 211 12.52 15.05 3.46
CA PHE A 211 12.32 15.10 2.02
C PHE A 211 13.58 14.55 1.34
N ASN A 212 13.47 13.37 0.72
CA ASN A 212 14.52 12.82 -0.13
C ASN A 212 14.02 12.72 -1.57
N MET A 213 14.80 13.27 -2.50
CA MET A 213 14.48 13.27 -3.92
C MET A 213 15.65 12.69 -4.70
N SER A 214 15.45 11.50 -5.26
CA SER A 214 16.39 10.89 -6.18
C SER A 214 16.09 11.35 -7.61
N TRP A 215 17.12 11.68 -8.39
CA TRP A 215 16.96 12.04 -9.80
C TRP A 215 16.37 10.88 -10.62
N GLN A 216 16.70 9.65 -10.25
CA GLN A 216 16.20 8.43 -10.90
C GLN A 216 14.67 8.34 -10.78
N SER A 217 14.10 8.64 -9.62
CA SER A 217 12.64 8.63 -9.41
C SER A 217 11.92 9.62 -10.32
N VAL A 218 12.51 10.82 -10.53
CA VAL A 218 11.95 11.86 -11.40
C VAL A 218 11.92 11.40 -12.86
N VAL A 219 13.04 10.86 -13.34
CA VAL A 219 13.16 10.36 -14.71
C VAL A 219 12.21 9.18 -14.94
N VAL A 220 12.14 8.23 -14.01
CA VAL A 220 11.22 7.09 -14.10
C VAL A 220 9.77 7.55 -14.10
N ALA A 221 9.38 8.48 -13.21
CA ALA A 221 8.02 9.01 -13.17
C ALA A 221 7.65 9.74 -14.47
N TYR A 222 8.55 10.57 -15.01
CA TYR A 222 8.34 11.26 -16.28
C TYR A 222 8.16 10.27 -17.44
N CYS A 223 9.11 9.33 -17.61
CA CYS A 223 9.07 8.34 -18.67
C CYS A 223 7.85 7.42 -18.55
N ALA A 224 7.52 6.95 -17.35
CA ALA A 224 6.34 6.12 -17.10
C ALA A 224 5.04 6.87 -17.43
N GLY A 225 4.91 8.13 -17.01
CA GLY A 225 3.74 8.96 -17.32
C GLY A 225 3.56 9.18 -18.82
N VAL A 226 4.65 9.49 -19.53
CA VAL A 226 4.64 9.63 -20.99
C VAL A 226 4.25 8.32 -21.67
N LEU A 227 4.85 7.20 -21.26
CA LEU A 227 4.59 5.87 -21.84
C LEU A 227 3.14 5.43 -21.63
N ILE A 228 2.62 5.59 -20.40
CA ILE A 228 1.24 5.20 -20.06
C ILE A 228 0.24 6.01 -20.88
N THR A 229 0.43 7.32 -20.97
CA THR A 229 -0.44 8.20 -21.77
C THR A 229 -0.35 7.88 -23.25
N TRP A 230 0.86 7.66 -23.78
CA TRP A 230 1.08 7.28 -25.17
C TRP A 230 0.40 5.94 -25.53
N LEU A 231 0.50 4.94 -24.64
CA LEU A 231 -0.20 3.65 -24.80
C LEU A 231 -1.72 3.85 -24.81
N ALA A 232 -2.26 4.58 -23.82
CA ALA A 232 -3.69 4.84 -23.71
C ALA A 232 -4.24 5.55 -24.95
N MET A 233 -3.53 6.57 -25.43
CA MET A 233 -3.86 7.31 -26.64
C MET A 233 -3.83 6.44 -27.89
N THR A 234 -2.78 5.63 -28.06
CA THR A 234 -2.61 4.77 -29.23
C THR A 234 -3.73 3.73 -29.30
N LEU A 235 -4.06 3.10 -28.16
CA LEU A 235 -5.16 2.14 -28.05
C LEU A 235 -6.51 2.79 -28.38
N SER A 236 -6.77 3.98 -27.85
CA SER A 236 -8.01 4.71 -28.10
C SER A 236 -8.15 5.14 -29.57
N SER A 237 -7.12 5.79 -30.12
CA SER A 237 -7.09 6.26 -31.52
C SER A 237 -7.24 5.11 -32.53
N TRP A 238 -6.56 3.99 -32.29
CA TRP A 238 -6.70 2.81 -33.15
C TRP A 238 -8.11 2.21 -33.13
N ARG A 239 -8.77 2.21 -31.97
CA ARG A 239 -10.14 1.72 -31.86
C ARG A 239 -11.12 2.61 -32.63
N VAL A 240 -10.97 3.93 -32.53
CA VAL A 240 -11.89 4.88 -33.17
C VAL A 240 -11.71 4.92 -34.70
N THR A 241 -10.49 4.77 -35.22
CA THR A 241 -10.26 4.76 -36.68
C THR A 241 -10.86 3.56 -37.42
N ARG A 242 -11.35 2.53 -36.70
CA ARG A 242 -12.02 1.37 -37.28
C ARG A 242 -13.49 1.61 -37.65
N MET A 243 -14.08 2.76 -37.32
CA MET A 243 -15.47 3.07 -37.64
C MET A 243 -15.73 3.13 -39.16
N ASN A 244 -16.97 2.83 -39.56
CA ASN A 244 -17.39 2.81 -40.97
C ASN A 244 -17.55 4.23 -41.53
N VAL A 245 -16.85 4.52 -42.62
CA VAL A 245 -16.81 5.85 -43.27
C VAL A 245 -18.20 6.29 -43.74
N ALA A 246 -18.99 5.37 -44.29
CA ALA A 246 -20.34 5.67 -44.77
C ALA A 246 -21.29 6.06 -43.62
N THR A 247 -21.15 5.43 -42.45
CA THR A 247 -21.93 5.74 -41.23
C THR A 247 -21.49 7.08 -40.65
N ALA A 248 -20.18 7.34 -40.61
CA ALA A 248 -19.60 8.60 -40.12
C ALA A 248 -20.06 9.83 -40.94
N ILE A 249 -20.17 9.70 -42.27
CA ILE A 249 -20.67 10.78 -43.15
C ILE A 249 -22.19 10.98 -42.97
N ARG A 250 -22.95 9.90 -42.70
CA ARG A 250 -24.41 9.96 -42.55
C ARG A 250 -24.88 10.31 -41.14
N GLY A 251 -23.97 10.43 -40.16
CA GLY A 251 -24.30 10.76 -38.77
C GLY A 251 -25.18 9.72 -38.06
N LEU A 252 -25.20 8.46 -38.54
CA LEU A 252 -25.95 7.38 -37.90
C LEU A 252 -25.17 6.87 -36.68
N SER A 253 -25.86 6.49 -35.61
CA SER A 253 -25.24 5.86 -34.45
C SER A 253 -24.61 4.50 -34.83
N ASP A 254 -23.47 4.16 -34.23
CA ASP A 254 -22.70 2.92 -34.51
C ASP A 254 -23.42 1.62 -34.07
N GLU A 255 -24.74 1.64 -33.83
CA GLU A 255 -25.53 0.51 -33.30
C GLU A 255 -25.51 -0.73 -34.20
N SER A 256 -25.13 -0.59 -35.47
CA SER A 256 -25.10 -1.70 -36.43
C SER A 256 -23.95 -2.73 -36.23
N GLU A 257 -22.92 -2.44 -35.43
CA GLU A 257 -21.73 -3.30 -35.31
C GLU A 257 -21.70 -4.28 -34.12
N ALA A 258 -22.72 -4.30 -33.27
CA ALA A 258 -22.81 -5.28 -32.17
C ALA A 258 -22.83 -6.75 -32.65
N LYS A 259 -22.96 -7.01 -33.96
CA LYS A 259 -23.19 -8.35 -34.53
C LYS A 259 -21.97 -9.02 -35.17
N ARG A 260 -20.79 -8.40 -35.20
CA ARG A 260 -19.58 -8.99 -35.81
C ARG A 260 -18.43 -9.18 -34.82
N ARG A 261 -18.71 -9.76 -33.65
CA ARG A 261 -17.65 -10.21 -32.74
C ARG A 261 -16.83 -11.30 -33.44
N SER A 262 -15.53 -11.07 -33.61
CA SER A 262 -14.62 -12.11 -34.11
C SER A 262 -14.65 -13.32 -33.19
N TRP A 263 -14.44 -14.52 -33.73
CA TRP A 263 -14.39 -15.76 -32.93
C TRP A 263 -13.42 -15.64 -31.73
N ALA A 264 -12.30 -14.92 -31.92
CA ALA A 264 -11.33 -14.60 -30.89
C ALA A 264 -11.87 -13.64 -29.81
N ALA A 265 -12.70 -12.66 -30.17
CA ALA A 265 -13.38 -11.81 -29.19
C ALA A 265 -14.41 -12.63 -28.39
N ASN A 266 -15.08 -13.59 -29.04
CA ASN A 266 -15.96 -14.52 -28.33
C ASN A 266 -15.14 -15.41 -27.39
N LEU A 267 -14.02 -15.99 -27.83
CA LEU A 267 -13.11 -16.78 -26.99
C LEU A 267 -12.60 -15.97 -25.79
N LEU A 268 -12.15 -14.73 -26.00
CA LEU A 268 -11.65 -13.86 -24.95
C LEU A 268 -12.73 -13.52 -23.91
N THR A 269 -14.00 -13.38 -24.33
CA THR A 269 -15.11 -13.19 -23.38
C THR A 269 -15.37 -14.41 -22.49
N TRP A 270 -14.98 -15.62 -22.91
CA TRP A 270 -15.02 -16.83 -22.07
C TRP A 270 -13.77 -16.96 -21.19
N LEU A 271 -12.62 -16.53 -21.68
CA LEU A 271 -11.35 -16.60 -20.93
C LEU A 271 -11.33 -15.67 -19.72
N TRP A 272 -11.94 -14.49 -19.80
CA TRP A 272 -11.96 -13.52 -18.69
C TRP A 272 -12.58 -14.07 -17.39
N PRO A 273 -13.83 -14.58 -17.36
CA PRO A 273 -14.41 -15.11 -16.13
C PRO A 273 -13.66 -16.33 -15.59
N LEU A 274 -13.11 -17.17 -16.48
CA LEU A 274 -12.28 -18.31 -16.08
C LEU A 274 -10.95 -17.87 -15.46
N ALA A 275 -10.30 -16.85 -16.01
CA ALA A 275 -9.07 -16.28 -15.46
C ALA A 275 -9.32 -15.63 -14.09
N VAL A 276 -10.44 -14.92 -13.93
CA VAL A 276 -10.87 -14.35 -12.65
C VAL A 276 -11.11 -15.46 -11.62
N LEU A 277 -11.81 -16.54 -12.00
CA LEU A 277 -12.03 -17.69 -11.10
C LEU A 277 -10.71 -18.40 -10.74
N ALA A 278 -9.78 -18.53 -11.68
CA ALA A 278 -8.46 -19.09 -11.40
C ALA A 278 -7.66 -18.20 -10.43
N GLY A 279 -7.70 -16.88 -10.62
CA GLY A 279 -7.11 -15.91 -9.68
C GLY A 279 -7.74 -15.96 -8.30
N ALA A 280 -9.07 -16.11 -8.22
CA ALA A 280 -9.78 -16.31 -6.96
C ALA A 280 -9.36 -17.61 -6.27
N GLY A 281 -9.21 -18.71 -7.02
CA GLY A 281 -8.74 -19.98 -6.50
C GLY A 281 -7.31 -19.89 -5.94
N TYR A 282 -6.42 -19.18 -6.64
CA TYR A 282 -5.06 -18.90 -6.16
C TYR A 282 -5.07 -18.07 -4.87
N LEU A 283 -5.88 -17.01 -4.82
CA LEU A 283 -6.04 -16.19 -3.61
C LEU A 283 -6.58 -17.01 -2.44
N LEU A 284 -7.61 -17.84 -2.66
CA LEU A 284 -8.17 -18.71 -1.63
C LEU A 284 -7.18 -19.78 -1.18
N TYR A 285 -6.38 -20.34 -2.08
CA TYR A 285 -5.32 -21.30 -1.73
C TYR A 285 -4.25 -20.66 -0.81
N ASN A 286 -3.79 -19.45 -1.15
CA ASN A 286 -2.87 -18.71 -0.29
C ASN A 286 -3.53 -18.33 1.04
N ALA A 287 -4.79 -17.89 1.00
CA ALA A 287 -5.53 -17.51 2.19
C ALA A 287 -5.72 -18.69 3.17
N LEU A 288 -5.96 -19.89 2.63
CA LEU A 288 -6.04 -21.13 3.40
C LEU A 288 -4.68 -21.58 3.95
N SER A 289 -3.57 -21.20 3.29
CA SER A 289 -2.22 -21.51 3.74
C SER A 289 -1.73 -20.54 4.84
N THR A 290 -2.14 -19.27 4.77
CA THR A 290 -1.74 -18.21 5.71
C THR A 290 -2.74 -18.00 6.86
N ASN A 291 -3.89 -18.70 6.85
CA ASN A 291 -4.99 -18.55 7.82
C ASN A 291 -5.47 -17.10 8.02
N SER A 292 -5.32 -16.24 7.01
CA SER A 292 -5.70 -14.83 7.09
C SER A 292 -7.13 -14.63 6.60
N LEU A 293 -8.02 -14.19 7.50
CA LEU A 293 -9.44 -13.97 7.20
C LEU A 293 -9.68 -12.94 6.09
N SER A 294 -8.88 -11.86 6.07
CA SER A 294 -8.96 -10.79 5.06
C SER A 294 -8.71 -11.31 3.63
N LEU A 295 -7.72 -12.18 3.43
CA LEU A 295 -7.47 -12.79 2.12
C LEU A 295 -8.59 -13.76 1.71
N ILE A 296 -9.24 -14.44 2.66
CA ILE A 296 -10.40 -15.29 2.35
C ILE A 296 -11.58 -14.44 1.87
N MET A 297 -11.84 -13.31 2.53
CA MET A 297 -12.91 -12.38 2.13
C MET A 297 -12.66 -11.79 0.74
N ILE A 298 -11.43 -11.33 0.48
CA ILE A 298 -11.04 -10.83 -0.85
C ILE A 298 -11.16 -11.94 -1.90
N GLY A 299 -10.60 -13.12 -1.63
CA GLY A 299 -10.71 -14.28 -2.52
C GLY A 299 -12.15 -14.69 -2.81
N ALA A 300 -13.03 -14.65 -1.80
CA ALA A 300 -14.45 -14.94 -1.93
C ALA A 300 -15.16 -13.91 -2.82
N THR A 301 -14.87 -12.61 -2.68
CA THR A 301 -15.45 -11.60 -3.59
C THR A 301 -15.02 -11.77 -5.04
N VAL A 302 -13.74 -12.08 -5.29
CA VAL A 302 -13.22 -12.32 -6.64
C VAL A 302 -13.84 -13.59 -7.22
N ALA A 303 -14.01 -14.65 -6.41
CA ALA A 303 -14.70 -15.87 -6.82
C ALA A 303 -16.15 -15.60 -7.17
N LEU A 304 -16.84 -14.78 -6.38
CA LEU A 304 -18.24 -14.41 -6.58
C LEU A 304 -18.43 -13.61 -7.88
N TYR A 305 -17.55 -12.65 -8.14
CA TYR A 305 -17.53 -11.93 -9.41
C TYR A 305 -17.26 -12.87 -10.59
N GLY A 306 -16.27 -13.75 -10.48
CA GLY A 306 -15.96 -14.73 -11.52
C GLY A 306 -17.13 -15.69 -11.82
N LEU A 307 -17.82 -16.17 -10.78
CA LEU A 307 -18.95 -17.09 -10.90
C LEU A 307 -20.18 -16.39 -11.49
N THR A 308 -20.52 -15.20 -11.01
CA THR A 308 -21.65 -14.41 -11.54
C THR A 308 -21.41 -13.97 -12.98
N ALA A 309 -20.18 -13.62 -13.35
CA ALA A 309 -19.83 -13.34 -14.74
C ALA A 309 -19.98 -14.58 -15.65
N LEU A 310 -19.62 -15.77 -15.15
CA LEU A 310 -19.82 -17.04 -15.86
C LEU A 310 -21.32 -17.37 -16.00
N VAL A 311 -22.10 -17.20 -14.94
CA VAL A 311 -23.57 -17.37 -14.97
C VAL A 311 -24.22 -16.42 -15.96
N GLY A 312 -23.81 -15.13 -15.96
CA GLY A 312 -24.28 -14.17 -16.96
C GLY A 312 -24.00 -14.65 -18.38
N ARG A 313 -22.83 -15.24 -18.61
CA ARG A 313 -22.44 -15.77 -19.91
C ARG A 313 -23.24 -17.02 -20.33
N VAL A 314 -23.53 -17.92 -19.39
CA VAL A 314 -24.38 -19.09 -19.66
C VAL A 314 -25.82 -18.65 -19.94
N LEU A 315 -26.31 -17.63 -19.23
CA LEU A 315 -27.64 -17.06 -19.47
C LEU A 315 -27.75 -16.39 -20.84
N GLU A 316 -26.65 -15.81 -21.37
CA GLU A 316 -26.62 -15.31 -22.75
C GLU A 316 -26.81 -16.41 -23.82
N MET A 317 -26.52 -17.69 -23.51
CA MET A 317 -26.79 -18.82 -24.41
C MET A 317 -28.27 -19.27 -24.40
N THR A 318 -29.05 -18.79 -23.43
CA THR A 318 -30.47 -19.12 -23.26
C THR A 318 -31.35 -18.02 -23.86
N PRO A 319 -32.64 -18.29 -24.18
CA PRO A 319 -33.53 -17.30 -24.82
C PRO A 319 -33.89 -16.08 -23.95
N ILE A 320 -33.37 -15.98 -22.72
CA ILE A 320 -33.58 -14.85 -21.80
C ILE A 320 -32.63 -13.70 -22.20
N ARG A 321 -32.94 -13.08 -23.35
CA ARG A 321 -32.11 -12.05 -23.99
C ARG A 321 -32.20 -10.72 -23.22
N ASN A 322 -31.13 -10.41 -22.50
CA ASN A 322 -30.59 -9.06 -22.25
C ASN A 322 -31.09 -8.16 -21.11
N GLU A 323 -32.24 -8.36 -20.46
CA GLU A 323 -32.55 -7.54 -19.27
C GLU A 323 -32.67 -8.36 -18.00
N THR A 324 -33.49 -9.40 -18.03
CA THR A 324 -33.71 -10.27 -16.87
C THR A 324 -32.43 -10.99 -16.46
N GLY A 325 -31.62 -11.45 -17.44
CA GLY A 325 -30.35 -12.12 -17.17
C GLY A 325 -29.33 -11.23 -16.44
N TYR A 326 -29.16 -9.98 -16.90
CA TYR A 326 -28.26 -9.03 -16.24
C TYR A 326 -28.78 -8.64 -14.85
N ARG A 327 -30.09 -8.42 -14.70
CA ARG A 327 -30.68 -8.15 -13.37
C ARG A 327 -30.39 -9.29 -12.41
N ILE A 328 -30.60 -10.56 -12.81
CA ILE A 328 -30.28 -11.72 -11.96
C ILE A 328 -28.80 -11.73 -11.56
N VAL A 329 -27.89 -11.52 -12.51
CA VAL A 329 -26.44 -11.51 -12.26
C VAL A 329 -26.05 -10.40 -11.28
N TYR A 330 -26.53 -9.17 -11.48
CA TYR A 330 -26.22 -8.05 -10.60
C TYR A 330 -26.87 -8.19 -9.22
N THR A 331 -28.09 -8.74 -9.13
CA THR A 331 -28.74 -9.01 -7.85
C THR A 331 -28.02 -10.11 -7.08
N LEU A 332 -27.58 -11.19 -7.75
CA LEU A 332 -26.78 -12.25 -7.13
C LEU A 332 -25.40 -11.73 -6.68
N LEU A 333 -24.76 -10.88 -7.50
CA LEU A 333 -23.51 -10.21 -7.13
C LEU A 333 -23.71 -9.33 -5.90
N GLY A 334 -24.73 -8.48 -5.89
CA GLY A 334 -25.04 -7.57 -4.80
C GLY A 334 -25.37 -8.29 -3.50
N LEU A 335 -26.27 -9.28 -3.54
CA LEU A 335 -26.59 -10.13 -2.39
C LEU A 335 -25.36 -10.89 -1.88
N GLY A 336 -24.56 -11.41 -2.80
CA GLY A 336 -23.33 -12.10 -2.48
C GLY A 336 -22.30 -11.22 -1.77
N LEU A 337 -22.11 -9.99 -2.24
CA LEU A 337 -21.24 -9.01 -1.59
C LEU A 337 -21.77 -8.61 -0.20
N LEU A 338 -23.08 -8.44 -0.05
CA LEU A 338 -23.69 -8.18 1.25
C LEU A 338 -23.46 -9.34 2.22
N ILE A 339 -23.69 -10.58 1.80
CA ILE A 339 -23.42 -11.77 2.63
C ILE A 339 -21.93 -11.87 3.00
N THR A 340 -21.05 -11.46 2.10
CA THR A 340 -19.60 -11.53 2.34
C THR A 340 -19.14 -10.43 3.31
N TRP A 341 -19.65 -9.21 3.22
CA TRP A 341 -19.09 -8.07 3.98
C TRP A 341 -19.93 -7.56 5.15
N VAL A 342 -21.24 -7.83 5.18
CA VAL A 342 -22.12 -7.36 6.27
C VAL A 342 -21.92 -8.13 7.58
N PRO A 343 -21.77 -9.47 7.59
CA PRO A 343 -21.57 -10.20 8.84
C PRO A 343 -20.21 -9.87 9.48
N PRO A 344 -20.13 -9.77 10.83
CA PRO A 344 -18.88 -9.56 11.54
C PRO A 344 -18.06 -10.85 11.57
N TRP A 345 -17.46 -11.22 10.45
CA TRP A 345 -16.71 -12.47 10.30
C TRP A 345 -15.53 -12.58 11.26
N TYR A 346 -14.95 -11.47 11.73
CA TYR A 346 -13.92 -11.48 12.76
C TYR A 346 -14.39 -12.06 14.10
N SER A 347 -15.66 -11.88 14.47
CA SER A 347 -16.22 -12.50 15.68
C SER A 347 -16.82 -13.88 15.42
N LEU A 348 -17.33 -14.12 14.21
CA LEU A 348 -18.05 -15.36 13.85
C LEU A 348 -17.11 -16.48 13.38
N ALA A 349 -16.05 -16.16 12.63
CA ALA A 349 -15.14 -17.16 12.06
C ALA A 349 -14.38 -17.96 13.13
N PRO A 350 -13.90 -17.37 14.25
CA PRO A 350 -13.30 -18.16 15.34
C PRO A 350 -14.30 -19.08 16.05
N GLN A 351 -15.59 -18.73 16.07
CA GLN A 351 -16.64 -19.57 16.69
C GLN A 351 -16.99 -20.78 15.82
N TRP A 352 -16.98 -20.61 14.49
CA TRP A 352 -17.40 -21.64 13.55
C TRP A 352 -16.23 -22.51 13.08
N PHE A 353 -15.02 -21.96 13.05
CA PHE A 353 -13.79 -22.64 12.63
C PHE A 353 -12.66 -22.44 13.67
N PRO A 354 -12.83 -22.97 14.89
CA PRO A 354 -11.91 -22.75 16.01
C PRO A 354 -10.51 -23.32 15.77
N GLU A 355 -10.37 -24.33 14.91
CA GLU A 355 -9.08 -24.94 14.57
C GLU A 355 -8.23 -24.10 13.61
N ARG A 356 -8.82 -23.09 12.95
CA ARG A 356 -8.14 -22.29 11.91
C ARG A 356 -8.01 -20.81 12.24
N PHE A 357 -8.96 -20.26 12.98
CA PHE A 357 -8.92 -18.85 13.39
C PHE A 357 -8.96 -18.78 14.91
N ALA A 358 -7.85 -18.41 15.52
CA ALA A 358 -7.84 -18.04 16.93
C ALA A 358 -8.56 -16.70 17.10
N TRP A 359 -9.43 -16.61 18.10
CA TRP A 359 -10.02 -15.32 18.47
C TRP A 359 -8.91 -14.45 19.07
N ASP A 360 -8.50 -13.42 18.33
CA ASP A 360 -7.55 -12.41 18.78
C ASP A 360 -8.29 -11.07 18.92
N PRO A 361 -8.47 -10.54 20.14
CA PRO A 361 -9.15 -9.27 20.37
C PRO A 361 -8.42 -8.06 19.77
N THR A 362 -7.15 -8.20 19.36
CA THR A 362 -6.38 -7.13 18.71
C THR A 362 -6.61 -7.03 17.19
N GLN A 363 -7.20 -8.06 16.57
CA GLN A 363 -7.51 -8.09 15.13
C GLN A 363 -8.97 -7.72 14.80
N ALA A 364 -9.81 -7.48 15.81
CA ALA A 364 -11.11 -6.88 15.57
C ALA A 364 -10.90 -5.46 15.03
N PRO A 365 -11.52 -5.07 13.91
CA PRO A 365 -11.56 -3.66 13.54
C PRO A 365 -12.28 -2.93 14.67
N THR A 366 -11.53 -2.18 15.48
CA THR A 366 -12.10 -1.22 16.42
C THR A 366 -12.85 -0.20 15.57
N VAL A 367 -14.17 -0.30 15.57
CA VAL A 367 -15.05 0.75 15.04
C VAL A 367 -14.98 1.95 15.96
#